data_AF-A0A7M7R0F0-F1
#
_entry.id   AF-A0A7M7R0F0-F1
#
_cell.length_a   1.000
_cell.length_b   1.000
_cell.length_c   1.000
_cell.angle_alpha   90.00
_cell.angle_beta   90.00
_cell.angle_gamma   90.00
#
_symmetry.space_group_name_H-M   'P 1'
#
loop_
_entity.id
_entity.type
_entity.pdbx_description
1 polymer ?
#
loop_
_entity_poly.entity_id
_entity_poly.type
_entity_poly.pdbx_seq_one_letter_code
_entity_poly.pdbx_strand_id
1 'polypeptide(L)'
;MLQQLSGVNIVLFIAAGVQTVILLFIFAKRQIMRFTLRSRRGPHTPIAYDTIKSLRKEIDRRIHVIPRIQYEPYLDESIHKLMNEGPIPSHFYRLKAVNDFKKLGELQINHQNNFFKRHPKENIRGYLINALSDNLTGNGQHMIHEFCDLYEHARHDPSEFQDEEYEIYSKLLLKLIDAYV
;
A
#
# COMPACT_ATOMS: atom_id res chain seq x y z
N MET A 1 -21.99 -71.00 -4.99
CA MET A 1 -20.52 -71.14 -4.85
C MET A 1 -20.03 -70.11 -3.85
N LEU A 2 -19.98 -70.47 -2.56
CA LEU A 2 -19.29 -69.69 -1.54
C LEU A 2 -18.00 -70.48 -1.24
N GLN A 3 -16.90 -70.09 -1.85
CA GLN A 3 -15.60 -70.64 -1.51
C GLN A 3 -15.33 -70.31 -0.04
N GLN A 4 -15.11 -71.35 0.77
CA GLN A 4 -14.58 -71.18 2.13
C GLN A 4 -13.24 -70.46 2.00
N LEU A 5 -13.22 -69.19 2.37
CA LEU A 5 -12.01 -68.39 2.38
C LEU A 5 -11.06 -69.01 3.41
N SER A 6 -9.95 -69.58 2.93
CA SER A 6 -8.85 -70.04 3.78
C SER A 6 -8.44 -68.93 4.73
N GLY A 7 -8.08 -69.26 5.98
CA GLY A 7 -7.68 -68.27 6.99
C GLY A 7 -6.57 -67.33 6.52
N VAL A 8 -5.71 -67.80 5.62
CA VAL A 8 -4.66 -67.00 4.97
C VAL A 8 -5.25 -65.85 4.13
N ASN A 9 -6.33 -66.12 3.39
CA ASN A 9 -7.00 -65.10 2.57
C ASN A 9 -7.62 -64.02 3.46
N ILE A 10 -8.20 -64.41 4.60
CA ILE A 10 -8.79 -63.48 5.57
C ILE A 10 -7.72 -62.54 6.13
N VAL A 11 -6.55 -63.07 6.51
CA VAL A 11 -5.43 -62.27 7.01
C VAL A 11 -4.91 -61.30 5.94
N LEU A 12 -4.80 -61.73 4.68
CA LEU A 12 -4.41 -60.88 3.55
C LEU A 12 -5.37 -59.71 3.33
N PHE A 13 -6.69 -59.95 3.40
CA PHE A 13 -7.68 -58.89 3.26
C PHE A 13 -7.62 -57.87 4.39
N ILE A 14 -7.43 -58.33 5.64
CA ILE A 14 -7.28 -57.43 6.79
C ILE A 14 -6.02 -56.59 6.66
N ALA A 15 -4.88 -57.20 6.29
CA ALA A 15 -3.63 -56.48 6.10
C ALA A 15 -3.73 -55.43 4.99
N ALA A 16 -4.32 -55.77 3.84
CA ALA A 16 -4.54 -54.83 2.74
C ALA A 16 -5.53 -53.71 3.12
N GLY A 17 -6.59 -54.04 3.85
CA GLY A 17 -7.55 -53.06 4.37
C GLY A 17 -6.90 -52.06 5.33
N VAL A 18 -6.11 -52.54 6.29
CA VAL A 18 -5.40 -51.65 7.23
C VAL A 18 -4.37 -50.79 6.49
N GLN A 19 -3.62 -51.38 5.55
CA GLN A 19 -2.63 -50.64 4.76
C GLN A 19 -3.26 -49.53 3.91
N THR A 20 -4.39 -49.81 3.25
CA THR A 20 -5.09 -48.80 2.43
C THR A 20 -5.65 -47.67 3.28
N VAL A 21 -6.22 -47.97 4.46
CA VAL A 21 -6.72 -46.95 5.40
C VAL A 21 -5.58 -46.05 5.89
N ILE A 22 -4.43 -46.63 6.25
CA ILE A 22 -3.25 -45.87 6.69
C ILE A 22 -2.75 -44.95 5.56
N LEU A 23 -2.64 -45.45 4.33
CA LEU A 23 -2.23 -44.64 3.18
C LEU A 23 -3.19 -43.49 2.93
N LEU A 24 -4.50 -43.74 2.94
CA LEU A 24 -5.52 -42.71 2.77
C LEU A 24 -5.40 -41.61 3.84
N PHE A 25 -5.16 -41.98 5.10
CA PHE A 25 -4.99 -41.01 6.19
C PHE A 25 -3.76 -40.13 6.00
N ILE A 26 -2.64 -40.71 5.57
CA ILE A 26 -1.41 -39.96 5.26
C ILE A 26 -1.63 -39.00 4.09
N PHE A 27 -2.29 -39.45 3.02
CA PHE A 27 -2.62 -38.61 1.88
C PHE A 27 -3.55 -37.47 2.27
N ALA A 28 -4.62 -37.73 3.02
CA ALA A 28 -5.56 -36.71 3.50
C ALA A 28 -4.84 -35.67 4.36
N LYS A 29 -4.05 -36.09 5.36
CA LYS A 29 -3.26 -35.18 6.21
C LYS A 29 -2.33 -34.31 5.38
N ARG A 30 -1.64 -34.90 4.39
CA ARG A 30 -0.70 -34.19 3.53
C ARG A 30 -1.41 -33.18 2.62
N GLN A 31 -2.58 -33.51 2.07
CA GLN A 31 -3.38 -32.61 1.25
C GLN A 31 -3.95 -31.44 2.06
N ILE A 32 -4.50 -31.71 3.24
CA ILE A 32 -5.00 -30.67 4.15
C ILE A 32 -3.86 -29.73 4.55
N MET A 33 -2.70 -30.26 4.94
CA MET A 33 -1.53 -29.45 5.29
C MET A 33 -1.10 -28.54 4.14
N ARG A 34 -1.02 -29.07 2.91
CA ARG A 34 -0.67 -28.28 1.72
C ARG A 34 -1.69 -27.17 1.44
N PHE A 35 -2.98 -27.46 1.61
CA PHE A 35 -4.05 -26.48 1.41
C PHE A 35 -4.01 -25.38 2.48
N THR A 36 -3.80 -25.75 3.75
CA THR A 36 -3.66 -24.80 4.86
C THR A 36 -2.42 -23.92 4.74
N LEU A 37 -1.28 -24.44 4.25
CA LEU A 37 -0.10 -23.62 3.97
C LEU A 37 -0.35 -22.61 2.86
N ARG A 38 -1.12 -22.99 1.82
CA ARG A 38 -1.44 -22.08 0.70
C ARG A 38 -2.45 -21.00 1.10
N SER A 39 -3.35 -21.29 2.04
CA SER A 39 -4.40 -20.36 2.51
C SER A 39 -3.93 -19.42 3.63
N ARG A 40 -2.84 -19.72 4.35
CA ARG A 40 -2.26 -18.85 5.39
C ARG A 40 -1.50 -17.63 4.84
N ARG A 41 -2.04 -16.95 3.83
CA ARG A 41 -1.57 -15.61 3.42
C ARG A 41 -2.45 -14.54 4.07
N GLY A 42 -2.41 -14.49 5.40
CA GLY A 42 -3.05 -13.41 6.16
C GLY A 42 -2.16 -12.16 6.18
N PRO A 43 -2.72 -10.97 6.44
CA PRO A 43 -1.99 -9.70 6.48
C PRO A 43 -0.87 -9.64 7.53
N HIS A 44 -0.88 -10.52 8.53
CA HIS A 44 0.14 -10.61 9.60
C HIS A 44 1.09 -11.81 9.46
N THR A 45 1.11 -12.46 8.30
CA THR A 45 2.04 -13.58 8.09
C THR A 45 3.46 -13.02 7.96
N PRO A 46 4.46 -13.53 8.71
CA PRO A 46 5.83 -13.05 8.60
C PRO A 46 6.30 -13.17 7.15
N ILE A 47 6.81 -12.06 6.62
CA ILE A 47 7.31 -11.99 5.26
C ILE A 47 8.48 -12.98 5.16
N ALA A 48 8.53 -13.74 4.05
CA ALA A 48 9.59 -14.71 3.76
C ALA A 48 9.69 -15.93 4.71
N TYR A 49 8.57 -16.42 5.25
CA TYR A 49 8.53 -17.61 6.13
C TYR A 49 9.23 -18.86 5.57
N ASP A 50 9.16 -19.09 4.25
CA ASP A 50 9.72 -20.28 3.58
C ASP A 50 11.15 -20.07 3.05
N THR A 51 11.84 -19.01 3.51
CA THR A 51 13.20 -18.68 3.07
C THR A 51 14.26 -19.08 4.10
N ILE A 52 15.52 -19.14 3.65
CA ILE A 52 16.68 -19.41 4.52
C ILE A 52 16.72 -18.35 5.64
N LYS A 53 17.01 -18.78 6.88
CA LYS A 53 17.02 -17.90 8.07
C LYS A 53 17.84 -16.62 7.88
N SER A 54 18.97 -16.69 7.18
CA SER A 54 19.82 -15.52 6.87
C SER A 54 19.10 -14.52 5.97
N LEU A 55 18.41 -14.99 4.93
CA LEU A 55 17.66 -14.15 4.00
C LEU A 55 16.44 -13.52 4.68
N ARG A 56 15.69 -14.30 5.46
CA ARG A 56 14.58 -13.76 6.26
C ARG A 56 15.05 -12.64 7.18
N LYS A 57 16.16 -12.84 7.90
CA LYS A 57 16.73 -11.82 8.79
C LYS A 57 17.15 -10.56 8.03
N GLU A 58 17.70 -10.69 6.82
CA GLU A 58 18.06 -9.54 5.98
C GLU A 58 16.82 -8.80 5.46
N ILE A 59 15.77 -9.52 5.06
CA ILE A 59 14.49 -8.93 4.65
C ILE A 59 13.88 -8.15 5.81
N ASP A 60 13.77 -8.77 6.99
CA ASP A 60 13.24 -8.12 8.20
C ASP A 60 14.08 -6.88 8.56
N ARG A 61 15.42 -6.96 8.45
CA ARG A 61 16.33 -5.83 8.68
C ARG A 61 16.03 -4.67 7.72
N ARG A 62 15.83 -4.93 6.43
CA ARG A 62 15.53 -3.90 5.42
C ARG A 62 14.15 -3.29 5.63
N ILE A 63 13.14 -4.11 5.93
CA ILE A 63 11.78 -3.63 6.22
C ILE A 63 11.77 -2.74 7.46
N HIS A 64 12.55 -3.10 8.49
CA HIS A 64 12.67 -2.31 9.71
C HIS A 64 13.29 -0.92 9.49
N VAL A 65 14.02 -0.71 8.37
CA VAL A 65 14.56 0.60 7.99
C VAL A 65 13.49 1.46 7.29
N ILE A 66 12.45 0.89 6.69
CA ILE A 66 11.42 1.64 5.94
C ILE A 66 10.81 2.80 6.76
N PRO A 67 10.41 2.63 8.03
CA PRO A 67 9.87 3.73 8.84
C PRO A 67 10.87 4.85 9.14
N ARG A 68 12.17 4.65 8.86
CA ARG A 68 13.22 5.66 8.99
C ARG A 68 13.45 6.44 7.70
N ILE A 69 12.89 6.00 6.58
CA ILE A 69 12.96 6.73 5.31
C ILE A 69 12.09 7.99 5.45
N GLN A 70 12.74 9.14 5.42
CA GLN A 70 12.11 10.47 5.49
C GLN A 70 12.05 11.15 4.10
N TYR A 71 12.21 10.36 3.04
CA TYR A 71 12.27 10.86 1.68
C TYR A 71 10.88 11.02 1.06
N GLU A 72 10.64 12.16 0.44
CA GLU A 72 9.41 12.45 -0.30
C GLU A 72 9.68 12.40 -1.80
N PRO A 73 8.88 11.67 -2.60
CA PRO A 73 9.08 11.60 -4.05
C PRO A 73 9.05 12.99 -4.68
N TYR A 74 9.90 13.18 -5.69
CA TYR A 74 9.96 14.39 -6.51
C TYR A 74 9.91 13.99 -7.99
N LEU A 75 9.10 14.69 -8.77
CA LEU A 75 9.05 14.53 -10.22
C LEU A 75 10.10 15.44 -10.84
N ASP A 76 11.10 14.85 -11.50
CA ASP A 76 12.07 15.60 -12.29
C ASP A 76 11.39 16.23 -13.53
N GLU A 77 11.72 17.48 -13.81
CA GLU A 77 11.19 18.24 -14.94
C GLU A 77 11.60 17.65 -16.29
N SER A 78 12.64 16.83 -16.31
CA SER A 78 13.02 16.02 -17.48
C SER A 78 11.91 15.06 -17.93
N ILE A 79 11.10 14.53 -17.00
CA ILE A 79 9.99 13.61 -17.30
C ILE A 79 8.84 14.34 -18.01
N HIS A 80 8.60 15.61 -17.68
CA HIS A 80 7.62 16.44 -18.38
C HIS A 80 7.95 16.59 -19.87
N LYS A 81 9.23 16.69 -20.23
CA LYS A 81 9.66 16.83 -21.63
C LYS A 81 9.46 15.54 -22.43
N LEU A 82 9.68 14.38 -21.80
CA LEU A 82 9.52 13.07 -22.43
C LEU A 82 8.05 12.74 -22.75
N MET A 83 7.13 13.41 -22.05
CA MET A 83 5.70 13.15 -22.12
C MET A 83 4.94 13.98 -23.15
N ASN A 84 5.59 14.98 -23.76
CA ASN A 84 4.97 15.81 -24.81
C ASN A 84 4.80 15.06 -26.15
N GLU A 85 5.27 13.81 -26.26
CA GLU A 85 5.25 13.02 -27.50
C GLU A 85 4.15 11.94 -27.55
N GLY A 86 3.15 11.95 -26.66
CA GLY A 86 2.07 10.96 -26.67
C GLY A 86 0.88 11.26 -25.75
N PRO A 87 -0.09 10.32 -25.63
CA PRO A 87 -1.21 10.46 -24.69
C PRO A 87 -0.70 10.46 -23.26
N ILE A 88 -1.13 11.45 -22.47
CA ILE A 88 -0.70 11.67 -21.09
C ILE A 88 -1.24 10.53 -20.20
N PRO A 89 -0.39 9.69 -19.59
CA PRO A 89 -0.86 8.64 -18.68
C PRO A 89 -1.42 9.24 -17.38
N SER A 90 -2.39 8.57 -16.74
CA SER A 90 -3.01 9.02 -15.48
C SER A 90 -1.98 9.27 -14.36
N HIS A 91 -0.89 8.48 -14.32
CA HIS A 91 0.21 8.67 -13.38
C HIS A 91 0.84 10.07 -13.45
N PHE A 92 0.73 10.76 -14.57
CA PHE A 92 1.24 12.12 -14.71
C PHE A 92 0.54 13.11 -13.80
N TYR A 93 -0.79 13.12 -13.78
CA TYR A 93 -1.56 14.03 -12.94
C TYR A 93 -1.31 13.77 -11.46
N ARG A 94 -1.10 12.50 -11.08
CA ARG A 94 -0.66 12.12 -9.73
C ARG A 94 0.68 12.76 -9.36
N LEU A 95 1.67 12.60 -10.23
CA LEU A 95 3.01 13.14 -10.01
C LEU A 95 3.01 14.67 -10.02
N LYS A 96 2.20 15.28 -10.88
CA LYS A 96 2.01 16.73 -10.97
C LYS A 96 1.38 17.29 -9.69
N ALA A 97 0.30 16.69 -9.18
CA ALA A 97 -0.33 17.10 -7.92
C ALA A 97 0.66 17.07 -6.74
N VAL A 98 1.44 15.99 -6.60
CA VAL A 98 2.45 15.87 -5.54
C VAL A 98 3.54 16.94 -5.68
N ASN A 99 3.97 17.22 -6.91
CA ASN A 99 5.00 18.24 -7.18
C ASN A 99 4.50 19.65 -6.91
N ASP A 100 3.27 19.97 -7.33
CA ASP A 100 2.68 21.30 -7.16
C ASP A 100 2.45 21.64 -5.69
N PHE A 101 1.99 20.68 -4.87
CA PHE A 101 1.93 20.86 -3.43
C PHE A 101 3.29 21.24 -2.84
N LYS A 102 4.35 20.54 -3.28
CA LYS A 102 5.71 20.78 -2.79
C LYS A 102 6.23 22.14 -3.23
N LYS A 103 6.06 22.48 -4.50
CA LYS A 103 6.51 23.77 -5.06
C LYS A 103 5.76 24.93 -4.43
N LEU A 104 4.43 24.88 -4.40
CA LEU A 104 3.63 26.03 -3.97
C LEU A 104 3.46 26.08 -2.45
N GLY A 105 3.07 24.96 -1.84
CA GLY A 105 2.79 24.85 -0.42
C GLY A 105 4.04 25.00 0.46
N GLU A 106 5.18 24.40 0.10
CA GLU A 106 6.39 24.54 0.92
C GLU A 106 7.11 25.88 0.69
N LEU A 107 7.11 26.44 -0.53
CA LEU A 107 7.82 27.70 -0.76
C LEU A 107 7.13 28.88 -0.05
N GLN A 108 5.81 29.02 -0.16
CA GLN A 108 5.11 30.18 0.40
C GLN A 108 4.96 30.12 1.92
N ILE A 109 4.72 28.92 2.48
CA ILE A 109 4.64 28.75 3.95
C ILE A 109 6.02 28.95 4.60
N ASN A 110 7.11 28.50 3.97
CA ASN A 110 8.45 28.71 4.53
C ASN A 110 8.96 30.16 4.41
N HIS A 111 8.53 30.91 3.39
CA HIS A 111 9.01 32.27 3.17
C HIS A 111 8.54 33.26 4.25
N GLN A 112 7.38 33.06 4.87
CA GLN A 112 6.86 33.96 5.90
C GLN A 112 7.21 33.53 7.32
N ASN A 113 7.41 32.24 7.59
CA ASN A 113 7.86 31.73 8.88
C ASN A 113 8.74 30.49 8.69
N ASN A 114 10.05 30.64 8.90
CA ASN A 114 11.10 29.60 8.87
C ASN A 114 10.83 28.36 9.78
N PHE A 115 9.69 28.27 10.45
CA PHE A 115 9.31 27.27 11.44
C PHE A 115 8.24 26.28 10.97
N PHE A 116 7.53 26.56 9.87
CA PHE A 116 6.44 25.70 9.38
C PHE A 116 6.89 24.77 8.25
N LYS A 117 8.00 24.05 8.44
CA LYS A 117 8.35 22.95 7.53
C LYS A 117 7.70 21.66 8.01
N ARG A 118 6.76 21.12 7.23
CA ARG A 118 6.10 19.85 7.52
C ARG A 118 7.14 18.74 7.72
N HIS A 119 7.02 17.99 8.81
CA HIS A 119 7.88 16.82 8.99
C HIS A 119 7.44 15.69 8.03
N PRO A 120 8.34 14.90 7.42
CA PRO A 120 7.95 13.87 6.44
C PRO A 120 6.95 12.81 6.94
N LYS A 121 6.84 12.64 8.27
CA LYS A 121 5.89 11.72 8.94
C LYS A 121 4.58 12.38 9.36
N GLU A 122 4.48 13.70 9.26
CA GLU A 122 3.31 14.45 9.67
C GLU A 122 2.21 14.33 8.63
N ASN A 123 0.98 14.17 9.11
CA ASN A 123 -0.20 14.15 8.27
C ASN A 123 -0.40 15.55 7.67
N ILE A 124 -0.56 15.61 6.34
CA ILE A 124 -0.77 16.87 5.60
C ILE A 124 -2.02 17.60 6.10
N ARG A 125 -3.09 16.86 6.43
CA ARG A 125 -4.32 17.44 6.96
C ARG A 125 -4.09 18.15 8.30
N GLY A 126 -3.37 17.50 9.21
CA GLY A 126 -3.00 18.08 10.50
C GLY A 126 -2.08 19.28 10.33
N TYR A 127 -1.08 19.17 9.46
CA TYR A 127 -0.15 20.24 9.12
C TYR A 127 -0.89 21.48 8.58
N LEU A 128 -1.79 21.32 7.60
CA LEU A 128 -2.52 22.43 7.00
C LEU A 128 -3.50 23.08 7.98
N ILE A 129 -4.22 22.28 8.78
CA ILE A 129 -5.11 22.82 9.82
C ILE A 129 -4.30 23.66 10.82
N ASN A 130 -3.14 23.19 11.26
CA ASN A 130 -2.28 23.93 12.19
C ASN A 130 -1.62 25.15 11.56
N ALA A 131 -1.23 25.08 10.30
CA ALA A 131 -0.57 26.18 9.59
C ALA A 131 -1.55 27.30 9.21
N LEU A 132 -2.81 26.96 8.96
CA LEU A 132 -3.84 27.88 8.49
C LEU A 132 -4.86 28.25 9.59
N SER A 133 -4.76 27.68 10.80
CA SER A 133 -5.76 27.83 11.88
C SER A 133 -6.19 29.27 12.14
N ASP A 134 -5.24 30.19 12.07
CA ASP A 134 -5.45 31.61 12.41
C ASP A 134 -6.10 32.40 11.26
N ASN A 135 -5.96 31.91 10.02
CA ASN A 135 -6.47 32.56 8.80
C ASN A 135 -7.75 31.91 8.25
N LEU A 136 -8.15 30.74 8.77
CA LEU A 136 -9.34 30.03 8.32
C LEU A 136 -10.62 30.59 8.95
N THR A 137 -11.28 31.52 8.27
CA THR A 137 -12.66 31.86 8.59
C THR A 137 -13.64 30.80 8.08
N GLY A 138 -14.50 30.27 8.96
CA GLY A 138 -15.68 29.48 8.60
C GLY A 138 -15.40 28.25 7.73
N ASN A 139 -15.83 28.28 6.45
CA ASN A 139 -15.80 27.16 5.51
C ASN A 139 -14.40 26.70 5.08
N GLY A 140 -13.34 27.34 5.59
CA GLY A 140 -11.94 26.99 5.30
C GLY A 140 -11.57 25.57 5.74
N GLN A 141 -12.14 25.06 6.83
CA GLN A 141 -11.87 23.68 7.27
C GLN A 141 -12.37 22.66 6.24
N HIS A 142 -13.57 22.85 5.69
CA HIS A 142 -14.12 22.00 4.63
C HIS A 142 -13.20 21.99 3.40
N MET A 143 -12.72 23.16 2.99
CA MET A 143 -11.79 23.29 1.86
C MET A 143 -10.48 22.53 2.09
N ILE A 144 -9.94 22.56 3.31
CA ILE A 144 -8.75 21.76 3.66
C ILE A 144 -9.05 20.27 3.59
N HIS A 145 -10.20 19.83 4.11
CA HIS A 145 -10.59 18.42 4.05
C HIS A 145 -10.69 17.93 2.60
N GLU A 146 -11.42 18.67 1.76
CA GLU A 146 -11.60 18.35 0.34
C GLU A 146 -10.26 18.31 -0.42
N PHE A 147 -9.38 19.30 -0.17
CA PHE A 147 -8.03 19.29 -0.72
C PHE A 147 -7.22 18.07 -0.27
N CYS A 148 -7.27 17.73 1.02
CA CYS A 148 -6.52 16.61 1.57
C CYS A 148 -7.01 15.27 1.01
N ASP A 149 -8.32 15.13 0.80
CA ASP A 149 -8.91 13.93 0.23
C ASP A 149 -8.45 13.74 -1.23
N LEU A 150 -8.42 14.81 -2.03
CA LEU A 150 -7.89 14.78 -3.40
C LEU A 150 -6.37 14.52 -3.44
N TYR A 151 -5.62 15.09 -2.49
CA TYR A 151 -4.19 14.82 -2.38
C TYR A 151 -3.90 13.36 -1.99
N GLU A 152 -4.64 12.81 -1.02
CA GLU A 152 -4.56 11.41 -0.63
C GLU A 152 -4.97 10.49 -1.79
N HIS A 153 -6.00 10.87 -2.57
CA HIS A 153 -6.40 10.19 -3.80
C HIS A 153 -5.23 10.14 -4.80
N ALA A 154 -4.59 11.28 -5.08
CA ALA A 154 -3.46 11.38 -6.00
C ALA A 154 -2.21 10.60 -5.55
N ARG A 155 -1.96 10.50 -4.23
CA ARG A 155 -0.71 9.94 -3.68
C ARG A 155 -0.79 8.46 -3.30
N HIS A 156 -1.93 8.01 -2.80
CA HIS A 156 -2.03 6.71 -2.13
C HIS A 156 -3.11 5.79 -2.69
N ASP A 157 -4.15 6.34 -3.32
CA ASP A 157 -5.26 5.53 -3.82
C ASP A 157 -4.90 4.80 -5.12
N PRO A 158 -5.30 3.53 -5.29
CA PRO A 158 -5.04 2.75 -6.51
C PRO A 158 -5.92 3.12 -7.72
N SER A 159 -6.98 3.90 -7.55
CA SER A 159 -7.93 4.28 -8.61
C SER A 159 -7.27 5.18 -9.66
N GLU A 160 -7.95 5.50 -10.76
CA GLU A 160 -7.39 6.47 -11.72
C GLU A 160 -7.48 7.89 -11.16
N PHE A 161 -6.43 8.69 -11.34
CA PHE A 161 -6.43 10.12 -11.04
C PHE A 161 -6.18 10.87 -12.35
N GLN A 162 -7.19 11.54 -12.87
CA GLN A 162 -7.18 12.15 -14.21
C GLN A 162 -7.15 13.69 -14.16
N ASP A 163 -7.22 14.31 -15.34
CA ASP A 163 -7.13 15.77 -15.51
C ASP A 163 -8.25 16.51 -14.77
N GLU A 164 -9.48 16.00 -14.82
CA GLU A 164 -10.64 16.63 -14.18
C GLU A 164 -10.44 16.79 -12.67
N GLU A 165 -9.94 15.74 -12.01
CA GLU A 165 -9.65 15.74 -10.57
C GLU A 165 -8.45 16.63 -10.25
N TYR A 166 -7.44 16.61 -11.13
CA TYR A 166 -6.28 17.48 -11.01
C TYR A 166 -6.66 18.97 -11.14
N GLU A 167 -7.59 19.33 -12.01
CA GLU A 167 -8.08 20.70 -12.12
C GLU A 167 -8.76 21.18 -10.83
N ILE A 168 -9.62 20.33 -10.24
CA ILE A 168 -10.29 20.65 -8.97
C ILE A 168 -9.23 20.80 -7.87
N TYR A 169 -8.30 19.86 -7.80
CA TYR A 169 -7.17 19.89 -6.89
C TYR A 169 -6.35 21.19 -7.02
N SER A 170 -6.00 21.58 -8.24
CA SER A 170 -5.18 22.78 -8.52
C SER A 170 -5.92 24.06 -8.12
N LYS A 171 -7.22 24.15 -8.40
CA LYS A 171 -8.07 25.28 -7.98
C LYS A 171 -8.13 25.39 -6.45
N LEU A 172 -8.24 24.27 -5.74
CA LEU A 172 -8.25 24.25 -4.27
C LEU A 172 -6.88 24.62 -3.69
N LEU A 173 -5.79 24.15 -4.29
CA LEU A 173 -4.42 24.49 -3.89
C LEU A 173 -4.18 26.01 -3.98
N LEU A 174 -4.58 26.64 -5.08
CA LEU A 174 -4.47 28.09 -5.25
C LEU A 174 -5.29 28.86 -4.21
N LYS A 175 -6.52 28.43 -3.92
CA LYS A 175 -7.34 29.06 -2.86
C LYS A 175 -6.72 28.94 -1.47
N LEU A 176 -6.10 27.79 -1.17
CA LEU A 176 -5.40 27.57 0.11
C LEU A 176 -4.17 28.48 0.24
N ILE A 177 -3.47 28.69 -0.86
CA ILE A 177 -2.35 29.63 -0.94
C ILE A 177 -2.82 31.06 -0.72
N ASP A 178 -3.87 31.48 -1.43
CA ASP A 178 -4.42 32.83 -1.30
C ASP A 178 -4.95 33.10 0.11
N ALA A 179 -5.50 32.09 0.79
CA ALA A 179 -5.94 32.21 2.18
C ALA A 179 -4.77 32.32 3.19
N TYR A 180 -3.55 32.00 2.77
CA TYR A 180 -2.35 32.15 3.61
C TYR A 180 -1.69 33.53 3.48
N VAL A 181 -1.87 34.22 2.35
CA VAL A 181 -1.30 35.55 2.04
C VAL A 181 -2.13 36.67 2.67
#